data_AF-A0A9E4XCM3-F1
#
_entry.id   AF-A0A9E4XCM3-F1
#
_cell.length_a   1.000
_cell.length_b   1.000
_cell.length_c   1.000
_cell.angle_alpha   90.00
_cell.angle_beta   90.00
_cell.angle_gamma   90.00
#
_symmetry.space_group_name_H-M   'P 1'
#
loop_
_entity.id
_entity.type
_entity.pdbx_description
1 polymer ?
#
loop_
_entity_poly.entity_id
_entity_poly.type
_entity_poly.pdbx_seq_one_letter_code
_entity_poly.pdbx_strand_id
1 'polypeptide(L)'
;PQYDREYTLLLHETAGLYTINGHSFPKTLEDSLLKIKTGERILIRMINAGNLHHPMHLHGHQFKVVQLDGNPLTNPLVVNTQNIAPGQTVDVEIVGTNPGTWVFHCHVISHVTNRGVYPGGMLIALDYEDHTSYFDEQAAAAK
;
A
#
# COMPACT_ATOMS: atom_id res chain seq x y z
N PRO A 1 9.74 -18.40 -4.17
CA PRO A 1 10.17 -17.42 -5.20
C PRO A 1 11.04 -16.35 -4.55
N GLN A 2 12.09 -15.89 -5.21
CA GLN A 2 12.86 -14.75 -4.73
C GLN A 2 12.14 -13.48 -5.20
N TYR A 3 11.79 -12.60 -4.27
CA TYR A 3 11.24 -11.27 -4.57
C TYR A 3 12.41 -10.30 -4.74
N ASP A 4 12.26 -9.32 -5.64
CA ASP A 4 13.27 -8.29 -5.84
C ASP A 4 13.33 -7.33 -4.64
N ARG A 5 12.16 -7.08 -4.01
CA ARG A 5 12.01 -6.26 -2.81
C ARG A 5 10.88 -6.78 -1.93
N GLU A 6 10.98 -6.51 -0.64
CA GLU A 6 9.93 -6.81 0.33
C GLU A 6 9.62 -5.56 1.16
N TYR A 7 8.35 -5.25 1.30
CA TYR A 7 7.84 -4.13 2.07
C TYR A 7 6.93 -4.62 3.19
N THR A 8 6.95 -3.94 4.33
CA THR A 8 6.00 -4.17 5.42
C THR A 8 5.19 -2.91 5.67
N LEU A 9 3.86 -3.07 5.70
CA LEU A 9 2.90 -2.04 6.01
C LEU A 9 2.17 -2.43 7.31
N LEU A 10 2.44 -1.70 8.38
CA LEU A 10 1.72 -1.82 9.64
C LEU A 10 0.49 -0.91 9.60
N LEU A 11 -0.70 -1.52 9.55
CA LEU A 11 -1.97 -0.83 9.53
C LEU A 11 -2.48 -0.69 10.96
N HIS A 12 -2.83 0.53 11.35
CA HIS A 12 -3.31 0.81 12.70
C HIS A 12 -4.13 2.09 12.75
N GLU A 13 -5.16 2.13 13.59
CA GLU A 13 -5.89 3.32 13.96
C GLU A 13 -5.55 3.77 15.39
N THR A 14 -5.36 5.07 15.59
CA THR A 14 -5.09 5.64 16.93
C THR A 14 -5.59 7.08 17.02
N ALA A 15 -6.23 7.45 18.13
CA ALA A 15 -6.64 8.82 18.43
C ALA A 15 -7.37 9.56 17.28
N GLY A 16 -8.24 8.86 16.54
CA GLY A 16 -8.99 9.41 15.39
C GLY A 16 -8.16 9.58 14.11
N LEU A 17 -6.98 8.95 14.05
CA LEU A 17 -6.12 8.87 12.88
C LEU A 17 -6.01 7.42 12.41
N TYR A 18 -5.71 7.27 11.12
CA TYR A 18 -5.48 5.99 10.47
C TYR A 18 -4.09 6.03 9.87
N THR A 19 -3.29 5.01 10.15
CA THR A 19 -1.85 5.07 9.91
C THR A 19 -1.34 3.87 9.15
N ILE A 20 -0.32 4.12 8.34
CA ILE A 20 0.56 3.11 7.79
C ILE A 20 1.93 3.39 8.40
N ASN A 21 2.55 2.39 9.02
CA ASN A 21 3.85 2.51 9.69
C ASN A 21 3.92 3.66 10.71
N GLY A 22 2.81 3.93 11.40
CA GLY A 22 2.72 4.94 12.46
C GLY A 22 2.42 6.37 11.99
N HIS A 23 2.35 6.63 10.68
CA HIS A 23 2.02 7.95 10.15
C HIS A 23 0.80 7.93 9.22
N SER A 24 0.16 9.09 9.08
CA SER A 24 -0.93 9.31 8.12
C SER A 24 -0.44 10.16 6.95
N PHE A 25 -1.11 10.07 5.81
CA PHE A 25 -0.85 10.97 4.69
C PHE A 25 -0.93 12.45 5.13
N PRO A 26 -0.06 13.36 4.64
CA PRO A 26 0.94 13.16 3.58
C PRO A 26 2.27 12.57 4.02
N LYS A 27 2.53 12.42 5.33
CA LYS A 27 3.84 11.97 5.84
C LYS A 27 4.23 10.57 5.34
N THR A 28 3.24 9.73 5.08
CA THR A 28 3.39 8.40 4.50
C THR A 28 4.03 8.39 3.10
N LEU A 29 4.00 9.50 2.35
CA LEU A 29 4.72 9.63 1.08
C LEU A 29 6.24 9.74 1.27
N GLU A 30 6.71 10.04 2.47
CA GLU A 30 8.13 10.15 2.77
C GLU A 30 8.71 8.83 3.32
N ASP A 31 7.96 8.13 4.18
CA ASP A 31 8.47 6.96 4.93
C ASP A 31 7.86 5.61 4.54
N SER A 32 6.77 5.62 3.78
CA SER A 32 6.01 4.43 3.39
C SER A 32 5.76 4.36 1.88
N LEU A 33 6.51 5.16 1.11
CA LEU A 33 6.50 5.12 -0.34
C LEU A 33 7.06 3.77 -0.82
N LEU A 34 6.27 3.07 -1.62
CA LEU A 34 6.69 1.82 -2.24
C LEU A 34 7.38 2.13 -3.56
N LYS A 35 8.45 1.41 -3.87
CA LYS A 35 9.17 1.55 -5.13
C LYS A 35 9.19 0.24 -5.89
N ILE A 36 9.10 0.34 -7.20
CA ILE A 36 9.15 -0.80 -8.11
C ILE A 36 9.79 -0.37 -9.42
N LYS A 37 10.38 -1.30 -10.16
CA LYS A 37 10.72 -1.11 -11.58
C LYS A 37 9.84 -1.95 -12.49
N THR A 38 9.82 -1.59 -13.77
CA THR A 38 9.22 -2.44 -14.81
C THR A 38 9.82 -3.86 -14.76
N GLY A 39 8.97 -4.86 -14.60
CA GLY A 39 9.34 -6.27 -14.51
C GLY A 39 9.74 -6.77 -13.13
N GLU A 40 9.96 -5.89 -12.13
CA GLU A 40 10.24 -6.34 -10.76
C GLU A 40 9.02 -7.02 -10.14
N ARG A 41 9.29 -7.99 -9.27
CA ARG A 41 8.31 -8.68 -8.45
C ARG A 41 8.58 -8.35 -6.99
N ILE A 42 7.66 -7.62 -6.38
CA ILE A 42 7.77 -7.22 -4.98
C ILE A 42 6.75 -7.96 -4.10
N LEU A 43 7.11 -8.18 -2.85
CA LEU A 43 6.21 -8.66 -1.81
C LEU A 43 5.80 -7.48 -0.92
N ILE A 44 4.51 -7.35 -0.63
CA ILE A 44 4.01 -6.45 0.41
C ILE A 44 3.33 -7.27 1.48
N ARG A 45 3.89 -7.21 2.69
CA ARG A 45 3.28 -7.74 3.91
C ARG A 45 2.46 -6.65 4.58
N MET A 46 1.15 -6.86 4.67
CA MET A 46 0.23 -5.99 5.40
C MET A 46 -0.13 -6.64 6.73
N ILE A 47 0.15 -5.95 7.83
CA ILE A 47 -0.13 -6.41 9.19
C ILE A 47 -1.14 -5.46 9.80
N ASN A 48 -2.34 -5.96 10.12
CA ASN A 48 -3.32 -5.16 10.83
C ASN A 48 -3.13 -5.29 12.34
N ALA A 49 -2.48 -4.30 12.93
CA ALA A 49 -2.30 -4.16 14.37
C ALA A 49 -3.45 -3.39 15.05
N GLY A 50 -4.45 -2.97 14.27
CA GLY A 50 -5.67 -2.32 14.73
C GLY A 50 -6.82 -3.28 15.02
N ASN A 51 -7.96 -2.69 15.33
CA ASN A 51 -9.22 -3.34 15.66
C ASN A 51 -10.28 -3.18 14.56
N LEU A 52 -9.96 -2.45 13.48
CA LEU A 52 -10.86 -2.23 12.36
C LEU A 52 -10.46 -3.04 11.13
N HIS A 53 -11.40 -3.26 10.22
CA HIS A 53 -11.10 -3.85 8.92
C HIS A 53 -10.48 -2.82 7.96
N HIS A 54 -9.48 -3.25 7.21
CA HIS A 54 -8.79 -2.41 6.23
C HIS A 54 -8.77 -3.06 4.84
N PRO A 55 -9.74 -2.76 3.96
CA PRO A 55 -9.69 -3.16 2.56
C PRO A 55 -8.66 -2.32 1.80
N MET A 56 -7.44 -2.82 1.66
CA MET A 56 -6.35 -2.11 0.99
C MET A 56 -6.45 -2.29 -0.53
N HIS A 57 -6.54 -1.18 -1.26
CA HIS A 57 -6.76 -1.12 -2.71
C HIS A 57 -5.62 -0.40 -3.44
N LEU A 58 -5.00 -1.10 -4.40
CA LEU A 58 -3.93 -0.56 -5.24
C LEU A 58 -4.49 -0.20 -6.62
N HIS A 59 -4.24 1.04 -7.04
CA HIS A 59 -4.61 1.53 -8.36
C HIS A 59 -3.68 0.97 -9.44
N GLY A 60 -4.18 0.85 -10.67
CA GLY A 60 -3.39 0.47 -11.85
C GLY A 60 -2.86 -0.96 -11.87
N HIS A 61 -3.09 -1.75 -10.82
CA HIS A 61 -2.56 -3.12 -10.69
C HIS A 61 -3.62 -4.07 -10.12
N GLN A 62 -3.46 -5.34 -10.48
CA GLN A 62 -3.92 -6.45 -9.64
C GLN A 62 -2.70 -7.02 -8.93
N PHE A 63 -2.91 -7.61 -7.77
CA PHE A 63 -1.91 -8.31 -7.00
C PHE A 63 -2.40 -9.70 -6.62
N LYS A 64 -1.45 -10.59 -6.37
CA LYS A 64 -1.73 -11.97 -5.97
C LYS A 64 -1.61 -12.09 -4.46
N VAL A 65 -2.66 -12.52 -3.78
CA VAL A 65 -2.60 -12.89 -2.36
C VAL A 65 -1.89 -14.22 -2.24
N VAL A 66 -0.70 -14.23 -1.65
CA VAL A 66 0.18 -15.42 -1.60
C VAL A 66 0.21 -16.07 -0.22
N GLN A 67 -0.06 -15.31 0.85
CA GLN A 67 -0.01 -15.80 2.22
C GLN A 67 -1.09 -15.14 3.08
N LEU A 68 -1.70 -15.93 3.97
CA LEU A 68 -2.58 -15.45 5.05
C LEU A 68 -2.03 -15.96 6.38
N ASP A 69 -1.80 -15.06 7.33
CA ASP A 69 -1.34 -15.36 8.70
C ASP A 69 -0.12 -16.28 8.77
N GLY A 70 0.85 -16.04 7.88
CA GLY A 70 2.08 -16.86 7.81
C GLY A 70 1.95 -18.15 6.99
N ASN A 71 0.75 -18.48 6.48
CA ASN A 71 0.49 -19.73 5.77
C ASN A 71 0.34 -19.50 4.25
N PRO A 72 1.22 -20.10 3.41
CA PRO A 72 1.12 -19.99 1.97
C PRO A 72 -0.22 -20.53 1.44
N LEU A 73 -0.82 -19.82 0.49
CA LEU A 73 -2.06 -20.28 -0.16
C LEU A 73 -1.75 -21.28 -1.27
N THR A 74 -2.43 -22.43 -1.24
CA THR A 74 -2.37 -23.42 -2.34
C THR A 74 -2.95 -22.86 -3.64
N ASN A 75 -3.98 -22.01 -3.54
CA ASN A 75 -4.62 -21.35 -4.67
C ASN A 75 -4.64 -19.83 -4.44
N PRO A 76 -3.58 -19.11 -4.84
CA PRO A 76 -3.50 -17.66 -4.70
C PRO A 76 -4.62 -16.94 -5.47
N LEU A 77 -5.22 -15.93 -4.85
CA LEU A 77 -6.27 -15.10 -5.45
C LEU A 77 -5.64 -13.87 -6.10
N VAL A 78 -6.13 -13.49 -7.29
CA VAL A 78 -5.73 -12.24 -7.97
C VAL A 78 -6.83 -11.22 -7.80
N VAL A 79 -6.53 -10.13 -7.08
CA VAL A 79 -7.48 -9.06 -6.73
C VAL A 79 -6.78 -7.71 -6.82
N ASN A 80 -7.52 -6.61 -6.80
CA ASN A 80 -6.96 -5.26 -6.66
C ASN A 80 -7.26 -4.64 -5.29
N THR A 81 -8.10 -5.30 -4.48
CA THR A 81 -8.47 -4.91 -3.13
C THR A 81 -8.50 -6.15 -2.25
N GLN A 82 -7.84 -6.09 -1.10
CA GLN A 82 -7.84 -7.17 -0.13
C GLN A 82 -8.20 -6.64 1.25
N ASN A 83 -9.15 -7.27 1.91
CA ASN A 83 -9.50 -6.95 3.29
C ASN A 83 -8.50 -7.58 4.25
N ILE A 84 -7.99 -6.79 5.19
CA ILE A 84 -7.17 -7.28 6.30
C ILE A 84 -7.98 -7.09 7.59
N ALA A 85 -8.38 -8.20 8.19
CA ALA A 85 -9.10 -8.23 9.46
C ALA A 85 -8.18 -7.89 10.66
N PRO A 86 -8.74 -7.49 11.81
CA PRO A 86 -7.95 -7.25 13.02
C PRO A 86 -7.05 -8.43 13.39
N GLY A 87 -5.76 -8.16 13.65
CA GLY A 87 -4.75 -9.17 13.96
C GLY A 87 -4.28 -10.01 12.76
N GLN A 88 -4.88 -9.83 11.58
CA GLN A 88 -4.54 -10.59 10.39
C GLN A 88 -3.26 -10.05 9.73
N THR A 89 -2.47 -10.96 9.18
CA THR A 89 -1.36 -10.65 8.26
C THR A 89 -1.67 -11.18 6.87
N VAL A 90 -1.45 -10.37 5.85
CA VAL A 90 -1.66 -10.75 4.46
C VAL A 90 -0.44 -10.35 3.65
N ASP A 91 0.14 -11.31 2.93
CA ASP A 91 1.20 -11.01 1.97
C ASP A 91 0.64 -11.03 0.54
N VAL A 92 0.95 -9.98 -0.22
CA VAL A 92 0.57 -9.84 -1.62
C VAL A 92 1.79 -9.66 -2.50
N GLU A 93 1.77 -10.29 -3.66
CA GLU A 93 2.77 -10.15 -4.70
C GLU A 93 2.26 -9.17 -5.77
N ILE A 94 3.10 -8.20 -6.12
CA ILE A 94 2.88 -7.25 -7.21
C ILE A 94 3.98 -7.44 -8.24
N VAL A 95 3.61 -7.41 -9.53
CA VAL A 95 4.54 -7.40 -10.65
C VAL A 95 4.46 -6.05 -11.34
N GLY A 96 5.61 -5.44 -11.62
CA GLY A 96 5.73 -4.12 -12.22
C GLY A 96 5.36 -4.11 -13.71
N THR A 97 4.07 -4.07 -14.04
CA THR A 97 3.57 -4.14 -15.43
C THR A 97 2.95 -2.85 -15.97
N ASN A 98 2.78 -1.83 -15.13
CA ASN A 98 2.08 -0.60 -15.47
C ASN A 98 2.82 0.64 -14.92
N PRO A 99 3.85 1.13 -15.63
CA PRO A 99 4.64 2.28 -15.21
C PRO A 99 3.85 3.54 -14.84
N GLY A 100 4.23 4.17 -13.72
CA GLY A 100 3.66 5.43 -13.23
C GLY A 100 3.70 5.54 -11.70
N THR A 101 2.98 6.50 -11.14
CA THR A 101 2.77 6.61 -9.69
C THR A 101 1.32 6.27 -9.36
N TRP A 102 1.11 5.22 -8.58
CA TRP A 102 -0.22 4.66 -8.30
C TRP A 102 -0.55 4.72 -6.81
N VAL A 103 -1.73 5.24 -6.48
CA VAL A 103 -2.18 5.32 -5.09
C VAL A 103 -2.47 3.92 -4.55
N PHE A 104 -2.05 3.66 -3.31
CA PHE A 104 -2.41 2.47 -2.55
C PHE A 104 -2.99 2.89 -1.20
N HIS A 105 -4.25 2.55 -0.95
CA HIS A 105 -4.98 3.12 0.19
C HIS A 105 -6.06 2.19 0.75
N CYS A 106 -6.51 2.48 1.97
CA CYS A 106 -7.69 1.83 2.54
C CYS A 106 -8.96 2.30 1.79
N HIS A 107 -9.82 1.37 1.40
CA HIS A 107 -11.04 1.62 0.63
C HIS A 107 -12.26 1.96 1.51
N VAL A 108 -12.02 2.24 2.80
CA VAL A 108 -13.01 2.87 3.68
C VAL A 108 -12.74 4.36 3.69
N ILE A 109 -13.69 5.16 3.21
CA ILE A 109 -13.51 6.61 2.97
C ILE A 109 -13.05 7.36 4.23
N SER A 110 -13.60 7.03 5.40
CA SER A 110 -13.17 7.67 6.66
C SER A 110 -11.71 7.37 7.03
N HIS A 111 -11.18 6.22 6.59
CA HIS A 111 -9.81 5.79 6.87
C HIS A 111 -8.76 6.50 6.01
N VAL A 112 -9.17 7.26 5.00
CA VAL A 112 -8.31 8.12 4.18
C VAL A 112 -8.49 9.60 4.53
N THR A 113 -8.77 9.88 5.81
CA THR A 113 -8.87 11.24 6.35
C THR A 113 -8.00 11.42 7.58
N ASN A 114 -7.57 12.65 7.83
CA ASN A 114 -6.99 13.08 9.09
C ASN A 114 -8.05 13.86 9.86
N ARG A 115 -8.66 13.24 10.88
CA ARG A 115 -9.73 13.85 11.68
C ARG A 115 -10.86 14.43 10.79
N GLY A 116 -11.26 13.69 9.76
CA GLY A 116 -12.32 14.08 8.83
C GLY A 116 -11.89 14.95 7.65
N VAL A 117 -10.62 15.37 7.58
CA VAL A 117 -10.09 16.12 6.43
C VAL A 117 -9.45 15.17 5.42
N TYR A 118 -9.93 15.19 4.18
CA TYR A 118 -9.37 14.44 3.05
C TYR A 118 -8.47 15.33 2.18
N PRO A 119 -7.38 14.81 1.58
CA PRO A 119 -6.81 13.47 1.79
C PRO A 119 -6.01 13.37 3.10
N GLY A 120 -6.01 12.17 3.70
CA GLY A 120 -5.28 11.84 4.92
C GLY A 120 -5.22 10.34 5.15
N GLY A 121 -4.93 9.93 6.38
CA GLY A 121 -5.08 8.55 6.82
C GLY A 121 -4.16 7.53 6.11
N MET A 122 -4.70 6.34 5.84
CA MET A 122 -4.02 5.23 5.18
C MET A 122 -3.97 5.41 3.67
N LEU A 123 -3.11 6.33 3.21
CA LEU A 123 -2.85 6.58 1.80
C LEU A 123 -1.33 6.62 1.59
N ILE A 124 -0.83 5.80 0.68
CA ILE A 124 0.56 5.78 0.18
C ILE A 124 0.54 5.71 -1.35
N ALA A 125 1.72 5.62 -1.97
CA ALA A 125 1.86 5.37 -3.39
C ALA A 125 2.85 4.24 -3.68
N LEU A 126 2.64 3.59 -4.81
CA LEU A 126 3.59 2.73 -5.51
C LEU A 126 4.18 3.54 -6.67
N ASP A 127 5.48 3.78 -6.62
CA ASP A 127 6.19 4.62 -7.56
C ASP A 127 7.16 3.81 -8.42
N TYR A 128 7.09 4.03 -9.74
CA TYR A 128 8.01 3.42 -10.68
C TYR A 128 9.27 4.26 -10.82
N GLU A 129 10.38 3.78 -10.26
CA GLU A 129 11.64 4.54 -10.20
C GLU A 129 12.40 4.58 -11.54
N ASP A 130 11.98 3.79 -12.51
CA ASP A 130 12.51 3.75 -13.88
C ASP A 130 11.70 4.62 -14.87
N HIS A 131 10.75 5.43 -14.37
CA HIS A 131 9.92 6.33 -15.17
C HIS A 131 9.79 7.70 -14.49
N THR A 132 9.25 8.70 -15.20
CA THR A 132 8.93 10.00 -14.62
C THR A 132 7.85 9.84 -13.55
N SER A 133 8.21 10.10 -12.29
CA SER A 133 7.26 10.01 -11.18
C SER A 133 6.42 11.27 -11.07
N TYR A 134 5.25 11.15 -10.45
CA TYR A 134 4.45 12.31 -10.03
C TYR A 134 5.27 13.30 -9.19
N PHE A 135 6.19 12.80 -8.37
CA PHE A 135 7.02 13.64 -7.49
C PHE A 135 8.04 14.47 -8.28
N ASP A 136 8.59 13.92 -9.36
CA ASP A 136 9.49 14.65 -10.25
C ASP A 136 8.76 15.79 -10.97
N GLU A 137 7.54 15.53 -11.43
CA GLU A 137 6.70 16.54 -12.09
C GLU A 137 6.34 17.68 -11.13
N GLN A 138 5.95 17.37 -9.89
CA GLN A 138 5.66 18.39 -8.87
C GLN A 138 6.90 19.21 -8.51
N ALA A 139 8.07 18.57 -8.38
CA ALA A 139 9.32 19.26 -8.12
C ALA A 139 9.74 20.17 -9.29
N ALA A 140 9.42 19.81 -10.54
CA ALA A 140 9.66 20.64 -11.70
C ALA A 140 8.68 21.83 -11.78
N ALA A 141 7.40 21.63 -11.43
CA ALA A 141 6.39 22.68 -11.42
C ALA A 141 6.55 23.71 -10.29
N ALA A 142 7.23 23.32 -9.20
CA ALA A 142 7.52 24.20 -8.07
C ALA A 142 8.76 25.10 -8.26
N LYS A 143 9.46 24.98 -9.39
CA LYS A 143 10.59 25.84 -9.80
C LYS A 143 10.12 26.94 -10.73
#